data_AF-A0A969PPB6-F1
#
_entry.id   AF-A0A969PPB6-F1
#
_cell.length_a   1.000
_cell.length_b   1.000
_cell.length_c   1.000
_cell.angle_alpha   90.00
_cell.angle_beta   90.00
_cell.angle_gamma   90.00
#
_symmetry.space_group_name_H-M   'P 1'
#
loop_
_entity.id
_entity.type
_entity.pdbx_description
1 polymer ?
#
loop_
_entity_poly.entity_id
_entity_poly.type
_entity_poly.pdbx_seq_one_letter_code
_entity_poly.pdbx_strand_id
1 'polypeptide(L)'
;MNKKEIESTLKDYHWMLNSIKLLRQSMKDAGENMTAQYGEEAGMPKAQGGKQSDPVLREVKRREKRWNVVYTYESKVKSIQDRMHRVQEQRECEVLHWLLEGKSLAWIGRHMGLSDKHISRLKGNIITQMSDMSETSDMSDYRECQELCL
;
A
#
# COMPACT_ATOMS: atom_id res chain seq x y z
N MET A 1 16.30 -0.78 0.27
CA MET A 1 15.45 -1.41 1.30
C MET A 1 16.19 -2.60 1.86
N ASN A 2 16.15 -2.78 3.18
CA ASN A 2 16.71 -3.97 3.83
C ASN A 2 15.81 -5.20 3.59
N LYS A 3 16.37 -6.42 3.61
CA LYS A 3 15.60 -7.67 3.43
C LYS A 3 14.37 -7.77 4.35
N LYS A 4 14.53 -7.38 5.62
CA LYS A 4 13.45 -7.38 6.62
C LYS A 4 12.34 -6.39 6.28
N GLU A 5 12.69 -5.25 5.69
CA GLU A 5 11.71 -4.23 5.27
C GLU A 5 10.92 -4.70 4.05
N ILE A 6 11.57 -5.40 3.12
CA ILE A 6 10.89 -6.01 1.96
C ILE A 6 9.92 -7.08 2.44
N GLU A 7 10.34 -7.94 3.35
CA GLU A 7 9.48 -8.98 3.91
C GLU A 7 8.23 -8.42 4.61
N SER A 8 8.40 -7.39 5.46
CA SER A 8 7.26 -6.75 6.11
C SER A 8 6.35 -6.05 5.11
N THR A 9 6.95 -5.33 4.14
CA THR A 9 6.21 -4.62 3.10
C THR A 9 5.40 -5.58 2.21
N LEU A 10 5.95 -6.75 1.85
CA LEU A 10 5.25 -7.79 1.09
C LEU A 10 4.04 -8.34 1.86
N LYS A 11 4.22 -8.63 3.16
CA LYS A 11 3.12 -9.12 4.01
C LYS A 11 2.00 -8.08 4.13
N ASP A 12 2.38 -6.81 4.31
CA ASP A 12 1.42 -5.72 4.51
C ASP A 12 0.90 -5.15 3.19
N TYR A 13 1.40 -5.61 2.02
CA TYR A 13 1.13 -5.02 0.71
C TYR A 13 -0.36 -4.95 0.40
N HIS A 14 -1.06 -6.07 0.53
CA HIS A 14 -2.50 -6.16 0.28
C HIS A 14 -3.28 -5.23 1.22
N TRP A 15 -2.89 -5.21 2.50
CA TRP A 15 -3.52 -4.35 3.50
C TRP A 15 -3.27 -2.85 3.23
N MET A 16 -2.05 -2.48 2.82
CA MET A 16 -1.70 -1.10 2.44
C MET A 16 -2.49 -0.64 1.22
N LEU A 17 -2.65 -1.48 0.20
CA LEU A 17 -3.47 -1.16 -0.98
C LEU A 17 -4.93 -0.91 -0.61
N ASN A 18 -5.53 -1.77 0.21
CA ASN A 18 -6.90 -1.59 0.68
C ASN A 18 -7.04 -0.33 1.55
N SER A 19 -6.04 -0.04 2.37
CA SER A 19 -6.00 1.18 3.20
C SER A 19 -5.91 2.45 2.36
N ILE A 20 -5.09 2.46 1.30
CA ILE A 20 -5.02 3.59 0.35
C ILE A 20 -6.38 3.81 -0.33
N LYS A 21 -7.02 2.74 -0.81
CA LYS A 21 -8.36 2.82 -1.43
C LYS A 21 -9.39 3.44 -0.47
N LEU A 22 -9.46 2.94 0.76
CA LEU A 22 -10.38 3.43 1.78
C LEU A 22 -10.10 4.88 2.17
N LEU A 23 -8.83 5.25 2.34
CA LEU A 23 -8.44 6.61 2.70
C LEU A 23 -8.77 7.59 1.57
N ARG A 24 -8.51 7.22 0.30
CA ARG A 24 -8.89 8.04 -0.87
C ARG A 24 -10.41 8.23 -0.96
N GLN A 25 -11.20 7.20 -0.71
CA GLN A 25 -12.67 7.31 -0.64
C GLN A 25 -13.11 8.25 0.49
N SER A 26 -12.62 8.04 1.71
CA SER A 26 -12.95 8.91 2.86
C SER A 26 -12.57 10.37 2.65
N MET A 27 -11.52 10.66 1.87
CA MET A 27 -11.13 12.04 1.54
C MET A 27 -12.08 12.70 0.53
N LYS A 28 -12.67 11.92 -0.39
CA LYS A 28 -13.66 12.41 -1.34
C LYS A 28 -14.96 12.80 -0.62
N ASP A 29 -15.45 11.94 0.27
CA ASP A 29 -16.72 12.15 0.98
C ASP A 29 -16.64 13.28 2.03
N ALA A 30 -15.46 13.51 2.62
CA ALA A 30 -15.23 14.59 3.59
C ALA A 30 -15.20 16.00 2.96
N GLY A 31 -15.20 16.11 1.64
CA GLY A 31 -15.36 17.36 0.90
C GLY A 31 -16.82 17.77 0.72
N GLU A 32 -17.75 16.81 0.63
CA GLU A 32 -19.17 17.06 0.36
C GLU A 32 -19.96 17.44 1.62
N ASN A 33 -19.58 16.92 2.79
CA ASN A 33 -20.32 17.15 4.05
C ASN A 33 -19.90 18.41 4.83
N MET A 34 -18.85 19.13 4.42
CA MET A 34 -18.36 20.29 5.18
C MET A 34 -19.12 21.58 4.88
N THR A 35 -19.90 21.61 3.80
CA THR A 35 -20.72 22.75 3.38
C THR A 35 -22.17 22.68 3.89
N ALA A 36 -22.63 21.55 4.44
CA ALA A 36 -24.05 21.33 4.75
C ALA A 36 -24.49 21.75 6.17
N GLN A 37 -23.57 22.14 7.06
CA GLN A 37 -23.89 22.51 8.46
C GLN A 37 -23.72 24.00 8.80
N TYR A 38 -23.74 24.87 7.80
CA TYR A 38 -23.78 26.32 8.01
C TYR A 38 -25.15 26.92 7.61
N GLY A 39 -26.24 26.16 7.79
CA GLY A 39 -27.60 26.66 7.66
C GLY A 39 -28.02 27.43 8.92
N GLU A 40 -27.96 28.75 8.84
CA GLU A 40 -28.79 29.80 9.49
C GLU A 40 -29.12 29.77 11.00
N GLU A 41 -28.83 28.71 11.77
CA GLU A 41 -29.08 28.62 13.22
C GLU A 41 -27.84 28.89 14.10
N ALA A 42 -26.80 29.55 13.57
CA ALA A 42 -25.64 29.99 14.35
C ALA A 42 -25.97 31.27 15.18
N GLY A 43 -27.02 31.19 15.99
CA GLY A 43 -27.42 32.24 16.92
C GLY A 43 -26.35 32.47 18.00
N MET A 44 -25.64 33.59 17.87
CA MET A 44 -24.85 34.28 18.91
C MET A 44 -23.57 33.58 19.45
N PRO A 45 -22.37 34.16 19.23
CA PRO A 45 -21.17 33.72 19.93
C PRO A 45 -21.15 34.30 21.36
N LYS A 46 -21.31 33.44 22.38
CA LYS A 46 -21.00 33.82 23.77
C LYS A 46 -19.49 33.81 23.98
N ALA A 47 -18.93 34.95 24.38
CA ALA A 47 -17.53 35.09 24.72
C ALA A 47 -17.21 34.28 25.99
N GLN A 48 -16.45 33.19 25.84
CA GLN A 48 -15.73 32.57 26.97
C GLN A 48 -14.29 32.28 26.58
N GLY A 49 -13.39 32.92 27.34
CA GLY A 49 -11.95 32.75 27.24
C GLY A 49 -11.53 31.32 27.57
N GLY A 50 -10.71 30.77 26.70
CA GLY A 50 -10.09 29.46 26.88
C GLY A 50 -9.59 28.98 25.54
N LYS A 51 -8.27 29.11 25.30
CA LYS A 51 -7.49 28.57 24.16
C LYS A 51 -8.37 27.93 23.07
N GLN A 52 -9.02 28.75 22.26
CA GLN A 52 -9.74 28.29 21.07
C GLN A 52 -8.68 27.87 20.06
N SER A 53 -8.19 26.64 20.19
CA SER A 53 -7.58 25.92 19.09
C SER A 53 -8.64 25.83 18.01
N ASP A 54 -8.59 26.78 17.07
CA ASP A 54 -9.45 26.87 15.89
C ASP A 54 -9.86 25.47 15.40
N PRO A 55 -11.16 25.11 15.48
CA PRO A 55 -11.66 23.82 15.02
C PRO A 55 -11.26 23.51 13.57
N VAL A 56 -11.14 24.52 12.72
CA VAL A 56 -10.68 24.40 11.34
C VAL A 56 -9.22 23.98 11.30
N LEU A 57 -8.35 24.65 12.07
CA LEU A 57 -6.93 24.28 12.18
C LEU A 57 -6.73 22.85 12.71
N ARG A 58 -7.58 22.40 13.64
CA ARG A 58 -7.53 21.02 14.17
C ARG A 58 -7.90 20.00 13.09
N GLU A 59 -8.92 20.30 12.29
CA GLU A 59 -9.35 19.45 11.19
C GLU A 59 -8.31 19.41 10.06
N VAL A 60 -7.69 20.55 9.70
CA VAL A 60 -6.58 20.60 8.73
C VAL A 60 -5.41 19.73 9.18
N LYS A 61 -4.95 19.88 10.44
CA LYS A 61 -3.88 19.02 11.00
C LYS A 61 -4.24 17.54 11.02
N ARG A 62 -5.50 17.20 11.27
CA ARG A 62 -5.98 15.81 11.22
C ARG A 62 -5.93 15.26 9.79
N ARG A 63 -6.31 16.06 8.79
CA ARG A 63 -6.24 15.72 7.36
C ARG A 63 -4.79 15.54 6.90
N GLU A 64 -3.90 16.48 7.21
CA GLU A 64 -2.46 16.41 6.86
C GLU A 64 -1.79 15.12 7.35
N LYS A 65 -2.07 14.70 8.59
CA LYS A 65 -1.56 13.43 9.13
C LYS A 65 -2.02 12.22 8.31
N ARG A 66 -3.27 12.21 7.84
CA ARG A 66 -3.79 11.13 7.00
C ARG A 66 -3.13 11.11 5.63
N TRP A 67 -2.91 12.28 5.02
CA TRP A 67 -2.18 12.39 3.75
C TRP A 67 -0.76 11.87 3.84
N ASN A 68 -0.03 12.21 4.91
CA ASN A 68 1.33 11.70 5.12
C ASN A 68 1.35 10.16 5.22
N VAL A 69 0.38 9.56 5.90
CA VAL A 69 0.28 8.10 5.99
C VAL A 69 0.02 7.47 4.61
N VAL A 70 -0.91 8.02 3.83
CA VAL A 70 -1.17 7.57 2.44
C VAL A 70 0.11 7.63 1.60
N TYR A 71 0.82 8.76 1.64
CA TYR A 71 2.05 8.95 0.88
C TYR A 71 3.14 7.93 1.27
N THR A 72 3.28 7.63 2.57
CA THR A 72 4.24 6.60 3.01
C THR A 72 3.88 5.20 2.51
N TYR A 73 2.60 4.85 2.47
CA TYR A 73 2.17 3.56 1.92
C TYR A 73 2.38 3.50 0.41
N GLU A 74 2.05 4.57 -0.32
CA GLU A 74 2.28 4.66 -1.76
C GLU A 74 3.76 4.52 -2.13
N SER A 75 4.66 5.17 -1.39
CA SER A 75 6.11 5.06 -1.60
C SER A 75 6.62 3.62 -1.40
N LYS A 76 6.12 2.92 -0.38
CA LYS A 76 6.46 1.51 -0.12
C LYS A 76 5.94 0.59 -1.21
N VAL A 77 4.69 0.76 -1.62
CA VAL A 77 4.06 -0.02 -2.70
C VAL A 77 4.83 0.18 -4.01
N LYS A 78 5.14 1.43 -4.36
CA LYS A 78 5.92 1.77 -5.55
C LYS A 78 7.30 1.11 -5.51
N SER A 79 7.99 1.17 -4.37
CA SER A 79 9.31 0.54 -4.21
C SER A 79 9.30 -0.98 -4.45
N ILE A 80 8.19 -1.66 -4.16
CA ILE A 80 8.01 -3.08 -4.43
C ILE A 80 7.68 -3.31 -5.90
N GLN A 81 6.76 -2.54 -6.49
CA GLN A 81 6.39 -2.62 -7.90
C GLN A 81 7.60 -2.42 -8.82
N ASP A 82 8.42 -1.42 -8.53
CA ASP A 82 9.65 -1.12 -9.25
C ASP A 82 10.65 -2.29 -9.20
N ARG A 83 10.52 -3.25 -8.29
CA ARG A 83 11.41 -4.42 -8.14
C ARG A 83 10.78 -5.73 -8.59
N MET A 84 9.50 -5.74 -8.97
CA MET A 84 8.80 -6.96 -9.39
C MET A 84 9.42 -7.60 -10.64
N HIS A 85 9.94 -6.78 -11.56
CA HIS A 85 10.57 -7.24 -12.80
C HIS A 85 11.81 -8.12 -12.59
N ARG A 86 12.38 -8.13 -11.38
CA ARG A 86 13.59 -8.90 -11.07
C ARG A 86 13.31 -10.37 -10.82
N VAL A 87 12.06 -10.70 -10.47
CA VAL A 87 11.63 -12.08 -10.28
C VAL A 87 11.28 -12.63 -11.65
N GLN A 88 12.18 -13.43 -12.22
CA GLN A 88 12.03 -14.00 -13.56
C GLN A 88 11.58 -15.47 -13.53
N GLU A 89 11.79 -16.17 -12.41
CA GLU A 89 11.38 -17.57 -12.30
C GLU A 89 9.85 -17.67 -12.25
N GLN A 90 9.26 -18.41 -13.20
CA GLN A 90 7.81 -18.57 -13.33
C GLN A 90 7.13 -19.02 -12.01
N ARG A 91 7.73 -19.97 -11.28
CA ARG A 91 7.19 -20.44 -10.00
C ARG A 91 7.20 -19.35 -8.93
N GLU A 92 8.24 -18.53 -8.90
CA GLU A 92 8.37 -17.44 -7.95
C GLU A 92 7.43 -16.28 -8.31
N CYS A 93 7.19 -16.02 -9.60
CA CYS A 93 6.20 -15.06 -10.07
C CYS A 93 4.79 -15.41 -9.60
N GLU A 94 4.38 -16.68 -9.71
CA GLU A 94 3.09 -17.16 -9.21
C GLU A 94 2.96 -16.97 -7.69
N VAL A 95 3.99 -17.39 -6.93
CA VAL A 95 4.00 -17.21 -5.47
C VAL A 95 3.93 -15.72 -5.10
N LEU A 96 4.66 -14.86 -5.81
CA LEU A 96 4.64 -13.43 -5.61
C LEU A 96 3.25 -12.86 -5.92
N HIS A 97 2.60 -13.26 -7.01
CA HIS A 97 1.25 -12.83 -7.36
C HIS A 97 0.25 -13.11 -6.23
N TRP A 98 0.22 -14.34 -5.72
CA TRP A 98 -0.68 -14.71 -4.62
C TRP A 98 -0.35 -14.00 -3.30
N LEU A 99 0.93 -13.71 -3.04
CA LEU A 99 1.34 -12.92 -1.89
C LEU A 99 0.82 -11.49 -1.96
N LEU A 100 0.90 -10.86 -3.14
CA LEU A 100 0.38 -9.50 -3.37
C LEU A 100 -1.15 -9.45 -3.26
N GLU A 101 -1.83 -10.55 -3.62
CA GLU A 101 -3.27 -10.74 -3.41
C GLU A 101 -3.63 -10.99 -1.93
N GLY A 102 -2.65 -11.09 -1.04
CA GLY A 102 -2.86 -11.25 0.40
C GLY A 102 -3.16 -12.68 0.85
N LYS A 103 -2.86 -13.69 0.03
CA LYS A 103 -2.99 -15.10 0.42
C LYS A 103 -1.85 -15.51 1.35
N SER A 104 -2.15 -16.40 2.31
CA SER A 104 -1.15 -16.92 3.23
C SER A 104 -0.23 -17.93 2.55
N LEU A 105 1.03 -18.03 3.00
CA LEU A 105 2.00 -19.01 2.47
C LEU A 105 1.47 -20.44 2.54
N ALA A 106 0.75 -20.79 3.61
CA ALA A 106 0.13 -22.11 3.77
C ALA A 106 -0.98 -22.34 2.72
N TRP A 107 -1.76 -21.31 2.39
CA TRP A 107 -2.77 -21.40 1.34
C TRP A 107 -2.12 -21.59 -0.04
N ILE A 108 -1.09 -20.78 -0.34
CA ILE A 108 -0.33 -20.86 -1.60
C ILE A 108 0.28 -22.25 -1.77
N GLY A 109 0.82 -22.82 -0.69
CA GLY A 109 1.36 -24.17 -0.71
C GLY A 109 0.38 -25.24 -1.07
N ARG A 110 -0.78 -25.22 -0.44
CA ARG A 110 -1.86 -26.16 -0.76
C ARG A 110 -2.36 -25.95 -2.18
N HIS A 111 -2.44 -24.70 -2.64
CA HIS A 111 -2.89 -24.36 -3.98
C HIS A 111 -1.92 -24.88 -5.06
N MET A 112 -0.61 -24.77 -4.83
CA MET A 112 0.43 -25.21 -5.77
C MET A 112 0.91 -26.65 -5.55
N GLY A 113 0.44 -27.35 -4.52
CA GLY A 113 0.90 -28.69 -4.15
C GLY A 113 2.34 -28.73 -3.61
N LEU A 114 2.82 -27.64 -3.00
CA LEU A 114 4.17 -27.51 -2.46
C LEU A 114 4.18 -27.68 -0.94
N SER A 115 5.33 -28.13 -0.40
CA SER A 115 5.52 -28.18 1.05
C SER A 115 5.81 -26.80 1.64
N ASP A 116 5.43 -26.59 2.91
CA ASP A 116 5.65 -25.33 3.64
C ASP A 116 7.11 -24.85 3.60
N LYS A 117 8.06 -25.81 3.66
CA LYS A 117 9.50 -25.53 3.55
C LYS A 117 9.88 -25.01 2.16
N HIS A 118 9.33 -25.60 1.10
CA HIS A 118 9.62 -25.19 -0.27
C HIS A 118 9.13 -23.75 -0.51
N ILE A 119 7.91 -23.43 -0.09
CA ILE A 119 7.34 -22.08 -0.24
C ILE A 119 8.10 -21.05 0.58
N SER A 120 8.51 -21.41 1.79
CA SER A 120 9.33 -20.53 2.63
C SER A 120 10.67 -20.21 1.97
N ARG A 121 11.26 -21.18 1.24
CA ARG A 121 12.47 -20.96 0.43
C ARG A 121 12.20 -20.06 -0.77
N LEU A 122 11.13 -20.30 -1.55
CA LEU A 122 10.75 -19.44 -2.67
C LEU A 122 10.52 -17.99 -2.21
N LYS A 123 9.84 -17.79 -1.09
CA LYS A 123 9.69 -16.47 -0.46
C LYS A 123 11.06 -15.83 -0.15
N GLY A 124 11.98 -16.60 0.41
CA GLY A 124 13.34 -16.13 0.73
C GLY A 124 14.16 -15.77 -0.51
N ASN A 125 14.00 -16.52 -1.60
CA ASN A 125 14.61 -16.22 -2.89
C ASN A 125 14.07 -14.91 -3.47
N ILE A 126 12.74 -14.74 -3.51
CA ILE A 126 12.07 -13.51 -3.96
C ILE A 126 12.61 -12.30 -3.18
N ILE A 127 12.67 -12.39 -1.83
CA ILE A 127 13.21 -11.32 -0.99
C ILE A 127 14.68 -11.02 -1.32
N THR A 128 15.47 -12.06 -1.62
CA THR A 128 16.88 -11.89 -1.98
C THR A 128 17.03 -11.18 -3.32
N GLN A 129 16.30 -11.61 -4.36
CA GLN A 129 16.31 -10.98 -5.68
C GLN A 129 15.83 -9.52 -5.63
N MET A 130 14.81 -9.23 -4.82
CA MET A 130 14.33 -7.85 -4.61
C MET A 130 15.32 -6.99 -3.81
N SER A 131 16.14 -7.60 -2.94
CA SER A 131 17.11 -6.91 -2.10
C SER A 131 18.42 -6.59 -2.82
N ASP A 132 18.82 -7.40 -3.79
CA ASP A 132 20.11 -7.26 -4.46
C ASP A 132 20.12 -5.98 -5.30
N MET A 133 20.71 -4.91 -4.79
CA MET A 133 20.97 -3.67 -5.54
C MET A 133 22.10 -3.91 -6.53
N SER A 134 21.86 -4.62 -7.62
CA SER A 134 22.65 -4.43 -8.83
C SER A 134 22.00 -3.33 -9.67
N GLU A 135 22.83 -2.36 -10.04
CA GLU A 135 22.56 -1.32 -11.02
C GLU A 135 22.14 -1.96 -12.33
N THR A 136 20.84 -2.12 -12.53
CA THR A 136 20.27 -2.29 -13.85
C THR A 136 19.41 -1.08 -14.09
N SER A 137 20.11 0.03 -14.39
CA SER A 137 19.60 0.96 -15.39
C SER A 137 19.35 0.13 -16.64
N ASP A 138 18.09 -0.18 -16.94
CA ASP A 138 17.67 -0.08 -18.34
C ASP A 138 16.15 -0.11 -18.48
N MET A 139 15.71 0.84 -19.30
CA MET A 139 14.38 0.99 -19.84
C MET A 139 14.10 -0.13 -20.85
N SER A 140 13.46 -1.21 -20.44
CA SER A 140 12.71 -2.17 -21.26
C SER A 140 12.14 -3.18 -20.27
N ASP A 141 10.85 -3.41 -20.12
CA ASP A 141 10.01 -4.06 -21.12
C ASP A 141 8.57 -4.06 -20.59
N TYR A 142 7.75 -3.10 -20.99
CA TYR A 142 6.35 -2.98 -20.53
C TYR A 142 5.36 -3.60 -21.53
N ARG A 143 5.80 -4.46 -22.46
CA ARG A 143 4.89 -4.98 -23.50
C ARG A 143 4.68 -6.49 -23.56
N GLU A 144 5.50 -7.34 -22.93
CA GLU A 144 5.43 -8.77 -23.27
C GLU A 144 4.57 -9.64 -22.32
N CYS A 145 4.18 -9.16 -21.14
CA CYS A 145 3.34 -9.94 -20.21
C CYS A 145 1.82 -9.72 -20.37
N GLN A 146 1.39 -8.76 -21.21
CA GLN A 146 -0.04 -8.48 -21.40
C GLN A 146 -0.70 -9.39 -22.45
N GLU A 147 0.07 -10.14 -23.24
CA GLU A 147 -0.45 -11.02 -24.31
C GLU A 147 -0.49 -12.51 -23.96
N LEU A 148 -0.05 -12.94 -22.78
CA LEU A 148 -0.09 -14.36 -22.38
C LEU A 148 -1.31 -14.74 -21.51
N CYS A 149 -2.24 -13.80 -21.29
CA CYS A 149 -3.48 -14.03 -20.54
C CYS A 149 -4.75 -13.59 -21.29
N LEU A 150 -4.83 -13.87 -22.61
CA LEU A 150 -6.08 -13.86 -23.38
C LEU A 150 -6.29 -15.21 -24.08
#